data_AF-A0A2M8DVL0-F1
#
_entry.id   AF-A0A2M8DVL0-F1
#
_cell.length_a   1.000
_cell.length_b   1.000
_cell.length_c   1.000
_cell.angle_alpha   90.00
_cell.angle_beta   90.00
_cell.angle_gamma   90.00
#
_symmetry.space_group_name_H-M   'P 1'
#
loop_
_entity.id
_entity.type
_entity.pdbx_description
1 polymer ?
#
loop_
_entity_poly.entity_id
_entity_poly.type
_entity_poly.pdbx_seq_one_letter_code
_entity_poly.pdbx_strand_id
1 'polypeptide(L)'
;DNDFSMKLWHAGCRIFLGVGDSLVYHFQCKSTGKVKKNEGGKQFLCKWGMRQSVFDRYYLRRGQIATGLQLAEPEDTRELRWQLLRSRLKRALS
;
A
#
# COMPACT_ATOMS: atom_id res chain seq x y z
N ASP A 1 -1.39 5.23 5.40
CA ASP A 1 -2.45 4.21 5.47
C ASP A 1 -2.67 3.67 4.07
N ASN A 2 -2.47 2.38 3.85
CA ASN A 2 -2.59 1.76 2.53
C ASN A 2 -4.02 1.80 1.97
N ASP A 3 -5.07 1.63 2.79
CA ASP A 3 -6.45 1.64 2.29
C ASP A 3 -6.86 3.02 1.80
N PHE A 4 -6.46 4.06 2.53
CA PHE A 4 -6.68 5.44 2.10
C PHE A 4 -5.93 5.74 0.80
N SER A 5 -4.64 5.40 0.73
CA SER A 5 -3.84 5.57 -0.48
C SER A 5 -4.42 4.81 -1.69
N MET A 6 -4.97 3.60 -1.49
CA MET A 6 -5.67 2.87 -2.56
C MET A 6 -6.92 3.58 -3.07
N LYS A 7 -7.72 4.17 -2.18
CA LYS A 7 -8.90 4.94 -2.60
C LYS A 7 -8.51 6.15 -3.44
N LEU A 8 -7.47 6.88 -3.02
CA LEU A 8 -6.94 8.00 -3.80
C LEU A 8 -6.42 7.54 -5.16
N TRP A 9 -5.70 6.41 -5.20
CA TRP A 9 -5.28 5.81 -6.47
C TRP A 9 -6.48 5.48 -7.36
N HIS A 10 -7.51 4.86 -6.82
CA HIS A 10 -8.72 4.52 -7.58
C HIS A 10 -9.49 5.76 -8.05
N ALA A 11 -9.39 6.88 -7.32
CA ALA A 11 -9.95 8.18 -7.70
C ALA A 11 -9.10 8.94 -8.75
N GLY A 12 -7.99 8.35 -9.22
CA GLY A 12 -7.12 8.97 -10.23
C GLY A 12 -5.98 9.82 -9.66
N CYS A 13 -5.83 9.93 -8.34
CA CYS A 13 -4.67 10.61 -7.77
C CYS A 13 -3.39 9.81 -8.09
N ARG A 14 -2.35 10.49 -8.59
CA ARG A 14 -1.05 9.89 -8.92
C ARG A 14 0.14 10.59 -8.28
N ILE A 15 -0.09 11.66 -7.53
CA ILE A 15 0.95 12.36 -6.79
C ILE A 15 1.03 11.75 -5.39
N PHE A 16 2.03 10.89 -5.17
CA PHE A 16 2.35 10.31 -3.87
C PHE A 16 3.82 10.59 -3.59
N LEU A 17 4.09 11.69 -2.88
CA LEU A 17 5.44 12.14 -2.56
C LEU A 17 5.66 12.11 -1.05
N GLY A 18 6.79 11.53 -0.63
CA GLY A 18 7.30 11.68 0.72
C GLY A 18 8.22 12.89 0.79
N VAL A 19 7.92 13.85 1.68
CA VAL A 19 8.79 15.02 1.93
C VAL A 19 9.73 14.68 3.07
N GLY A 20 10.96 14.28 2.75
CA GLY A 20 11.94 13.79 3.73
C GLY A 20 12.41 14.87 4.73
N ASP A 21 12.45 16.13 4.31
CA ASP A 21 12.92 17.25 5.14
C ASP A 21 11.84 17.81 6.08
N SER A 22 10.59 17.35 5.95
CA SER A 22 9.47 17.77 6.80
C SER A 22 9.23 16.74 7.89
N LEU A 23 10.05 16.77 8.94
CA LEU A 23 9.97 15.84 10.05
C LEU A 23 8.89 16.28 11.05
N VAL A 24 7.96 15.39 11.37
CA VAL A 24 6.94 15.59 12.41
C VAL A 24 7.15 14.55 13.50
N TYR A 25 7.23 15.00 14.75
CA TYR A 25 7.29 14.09 15.89
C TYR A 25 5.88 13.60 16.26
N HIS A 26 5.69 12.29 16.26
CA HIS A 26 4.44 11.66 16.70
C HIS A 26 4.64 11.01 18.07
N PHE A 27 4.02 11.58 19.10
CA PHE A 27 3.99 10.95 20.44
C PHE A 27 3.27 9.60 20.34
N GLN A 28 4.01 8.51 20.50
CA GLN A 28 3.41 7.18 20.50
C GLN A 28 2.45 7.03 21.70
N CYS A 29 1.25 6.51 21.45
CA CYS A 29 0.26 6.30 22.49
C CYS A 29 0.50 4.96 23.19
N LYS A 30 1.12 4.99 24.38
CA LYS A 30 1.45 3.78 25.17
C LYS A 30 0.20 3.01 25.63
N SER A 31 -0.97 3.66 25.70
CA SER A 31 -2.22 3.12 26.24
C SER A 31 -3.13 2.44 25.20
N THR A 32 -2.93 2.67 23.89
CA THR A 32 -3.79 2.10 22.82
C THR A 32 -3.50 0.63 22.49
N GLY A 33 -2.50 0.02 23.13
CA GLY A 33 -2.17 -1.41 22.96
C GLY A 33 -3.21 -2.38 23.53
N LYS A 34 -4.15 -1.90 24.35
CA LYS A 34 -5.21 -2.72 24.97
C LYS A 34 -6.34 -3.10 24.01
N VAL A 35 -6.39 -2.51 22.82
CA VAL A 35 -7.45 -2.74 21.83
C VAL A 35 -7.03 -3.86 20.87
N LYS A 36 -7.93 -4.84 20.66
CA LYS A 36 -7.75 -5.88 19.64
C LYS A 36 -7.72 -5.22 18.27
N LYS A 37 -6.57 -5.25 17.62
CA LYS A 37 -6.39 -4.70 16.27
C LYS A 37 -7.11 -5.58 15.24
N ASN A 38 -7.62 -4.95 14.19
CA ASN A 38 -8.16 -5.65 13.04
C ASN A 38 -7.05 -6.32 12.22
N GLU A 39 -7.41 -7.36 11.48
CA GLU A 39 -6.52 -7.96 10.46
C GLU A 39 -6.50 -7.08 9.20
N GLY A 40 -5.93 -5.88 9.30
CA GLY A 40 -5.91 -4.90 8.20
C GLY A 40 -5.33 -5.47 6.90
N GLY A 41 -4.32 -6.34 6.99
CA GLY A 41 -3.75 -7.06 5.85
C GLY A 41 -4.77 -7.92 5.09
N LYS A 42 -5.59 -8.67 5.83
CA LYS A 42 -6.65 -9.53 5.28
C LYS A 42 -7.78 -8.69 4.70
N GLN A 43 -8.22 -7.67 5.43
CA GLN A 43 -9.28 -6.75 4.96
C GLN A 43 -8.88 -6.07 3.64
N PHE A 44 -7.66 -5.56 3.56
CA PHE A 44 -7.13 -4.95 2.34
C PHE A 44 -7.07 -5.95 1.18
N LEU A 45 -6.59 -7.17 1.44
CA LEU A 45 -6.52 -8.22 0.42
C LEU A 45 -7.89 -8.59 -0.13
N CYS A 46 -8.89 -8.76 0.75
CA CYS A 46 -10.25 -9.09 0.34
C CYS A 46 -10.87 -7.96 -0.49
N LYS A 47 -10.68 -6.71 -0.07
CA LYS A 47 -11.24 -5.53 -0.71
C LYS A 47 -10.63 -5.22 -2.08
N TRP A 48 -9.30 -5.28 -2.19
CA TRP A 48 -8.59 -4.81 -3.38
C TRP A 48 -7.99 -5.93 -4.24
N GLY A 49 -8.10 -7.18 -3.80
CA GLY A 49 -7.63 -8.35 -4.55
C GLY A 49 -6.10 -8.48 -4.63
N MET A 50 -5.35 -7.63 -3.93
CA MET A 50 -3.90 -7.67 -3.85
C MET A 50 -3.40 -7.45 -2.42
N ARG A 51 -2.22 -7.97 -2.11
CA ARG A 51 -1.58 -7.73 -0.81
C ARG A 51 -1.13 -6.27 -0.70
N GLN A 52 -1.15 -5.71 0.53
CA GLN A 52 -0.67 -4.35 0.80
C GLN A 52 0.76 -4.11 0.29
N SER A 53 1.65 -5.10 0.46
CA SER A 53 3.03 -5.00 0.00
C SER A 53 3.19 -4.92 -1.52
N VAL A 54 2.24 -5.47 -2.29
CA VAL A 54 2.23 -5.34 -3.75
C VAL A 54 1.87 -3.90 -4.12
N PHE A 55 0.86 -3.33 -3.45
CA PHE A 55 0.52 -1.93 -3.65
C PHE A 55 1.67 -0.98 -3.29
N ASP A 56 2.28 -1.16 -2.11
CA ASP A 56 3.41 -0.33 -1.67
C ASP A 56 4.59 -0.36 -2.65
N ARG A 57 4.94 -1.56 -3.14
CA ARG A 57 6.14 -1.75 -3.99
C ARG A 57 5.92 -1.29 -5.42
N TYR A 58 4.83 -1.73 -6.06
CA TYR A 58 4.65 -1.54 -7.50
C TYR A 58 3.90 -0.25 -7.85
N TYR A 59 2.96 0.17 -7.01
CA TYR A 59 2.14 1.35 -7.27
C TYR A 59 2.75 2.57 -6.59
N LEU A 60 2.86 2.55 -5.25
CA LEU A 60 3.36 3.71 -4.50
C LEU A 60 4.88 3.90 -4.59
N ARG A 61 5.62 2.85 -4.98
CA ARG A 61 7.09 2.84 -5.00
C ARG A 61 7.68 3.30 -3.66
N ARG A 62 7.04 2.89 -2.56
CA ARG A 62 7.35 3.39 -1.22
C ARG A 62 8.79 3.07 -0.84
N GLY A 63 9.51 4.08 -0.36
CA GLY A 63 10.93 3.98 0.01
C GLY A 63 11.90 4.17 -1.16
N GLN A 64 11.41 4.40 -2.37
CA GLN A 64 12.23 4.81 -3.51
C GLN A 64 12.27 6.33 -3.64
N ILE A 65 13.36 6.85 -4.20
CA ILE A 65 13.49 8.27 -4.53
C ILE A 65 12.46 8.60 -5.62
N ALA A 66 11.72 9.68 -5.43
CA ALA A 66 10.76 10.14 -6.43
C ALA A 66 11.50 10.64 -7.67
N THR A 67 11.32 9.96 -8.80
CA THR A 67 11.92 10.32 -10.09
C THR A 67 11.07 11.30 -10.88
N GLY A 68 9.83 11.56 -10.45
CA GLY A 68 8.89 12.46 -11.10
C GLY A 68 7.73 12.83 -10.16
N LEU A 69 6.91 13.78 -10.60
CA LEU A 69 5.78 14.30 -9.81
C LEU A 69 4.61 13.31 -9.75
N GLN A 70 4.38 12.57 -10.82
CA GLN A 70 3.25 11.63 -10.94
C GLN A 70 3.77 10.21 -11.14
N LEU A 71 3.10 9.27 -10.47
CA LEU A 71 3.33 7.84 -10.64
C LEU A 71 2.55 7.33 -11.86
N ALA A 72 3.23 6.61 -12.74
CA ALA A 72 2.59 5.86 -13.80
C ALA A 72 1.94 4.57 -13.25
N GLU A 73 1.02 3.99 -14.02
CA GLU A 73 0.56 2.62 -13.75
C GLU A 73 1.77 1.67 -13.73
N PRO A 74 1.76 0.65 -12.86
CA PRO A 74 2.86 -0.28 -12.76
C PRO A 74 3.03 -1.06 -14.06
N GLU A 75 4.29 -1.22 -14.49
CA GLU A 75 4.60 -1.99 -15.68
C GLU A 75 4.18 -3.45 -15.51
N ASP A 76 3.59 -4.01 -16.56
CA ASP A 76 3.10 -5.39 -16.57
C ASP A 76 4.24 -6.41 -16.73
N THR A 77 5.05 -6.51 -15.69
CA THR A 77 6.19 -7.42 -15.60
C THR A 77 5.75 -8.82 -15.16
N ARG A 78 6.55 -9.83 -15.54
CA ARG A 78 6.34 -11.21 -15.06
C ARG A 78 6.34 -11.30 -13.54
N GLU A 79 7.18 -10.50 -12.87
CA GLU A 79 7.24 -10.44 -11.41
C GLU A 79 5.92 -9.91 -10.83
N LEU A 80 5.38 -8.81 -11.37
CA LEU A 80 4.10 -8.25 -10.92
C LEU A 80 2.96 -9.27 -11.11
N ARG A 81 2.87 -9.91 -12.28
CA ARG A 81 1.86 -10.95 -12.55
C ARG A 81 1.93 -12.08 -11.54
N TRP A 82 3.14 -12.55 -11.22
CA TRP A 82 3.36 -13.58 -10.20
C TRP A 82 2.89 -13.11 -8.81
N GLN A 83 3.20 -11.87 -8.42
CA GLN A 83 2.77 -11.34 -7.13
C GLN A 83 1.25 -11.15 -7.04
N LEU A 84 0.59 -10.79 -8.14
CA LEU A 84 -0.87 -10.71 -8.22
C LEU A 84 -1.52 -12.10 -8.15
N LEU A 85 -0.98 -13.09 -8.86
CA LEU A 85 -1.43 -14.48 -8.76
C LEU A 85 -1.33 -15.00 -7.32
N ARG A 86 -0.18 -14.81 -6.67
CA ARG A 86 -0.01 -15.17 -5.26
C ARG A 86 -1.00 -14.46 -4.34
N SER A 87 -1.37 -13.22 -4.65
CA SER A 87 -2.39 -12.50 -3.88
C SER A 87 -3.78 -13.11 -4.07
N ARG A 88 -4.14 -13.51 -5.30
CA ARG A 88 -5.40 -14.21 -5.59
C ARG A 88 -5.48 -15.55 -4.88
N LEU A 89 -4.41 -16.35 -4.94
CA LEU A 89 -4.33 -17.63 -4.23
C LEU A 89 -4.46 -17.43 -2.72
N LYS A 90 -3.73 -16.47 -2.15
CA LYS A 90 -3.84 -16.15 -0.73
C LYS A 90 -5.25 -15.72 -0.35
N ARG A 91 -5.94 -14.95 -1.20
CA ARG A 91 -7.32 -14.53 -0.94
C ARG A 91 -8.30 -15.71 -0.97
N ALA A 92 -8.11 -16.65 -1.88
CA ALA A 92 -8.98 -17.83 -1.99
C ALA A 92 -8.81 -18.82 -0.83
N LEU A 93 -7.62 -18.90 -0.24
CA LEU A 93 -7.30 -19.78 0.87
C LEU A 93 -7.55 -19.17 2.26
N SER A 94 -8.01 -17.91 2.32
CA SER A 94 -8.08 -17.13 3.57
C SER A 94 -9.49 -16.96 4.12
#